data_AF-A0A917I3Z4-F1
#
_entry.id   AF-A0A917I3Z4-F1
#
_cell.length_a   1.000
_cell.length_b   1.000
_cell.length_c   1.000
_cell.angle_alpha   90.00
_cell.angle_beta   90.00
_cell.angle_gamma   90.00
#
_symmetry.space_group_name_H-M   'P 1'
#
loop_
_entity.id
_entity.type
_entity.pdbx_description
1 polymer ?
#
loop_
_entity_poly.entity_id
_entity_poly.type
_entity_poly.pdbx_seq_one_letter_code
_entity_poly.pdbx_strand_id
1 'polypeptide(L)'
;MATLFEKLTLFLDGTHEFRYIRGDHRMEVWLCAKEALPIVVSSIGSSRYIVSSGNLVYELTEEARAYRYILRVFFNMDGTSTDYKYIM
;
A
#
# COMPACT_ATOMS: atom_id res chain seq x y z
N MET A 1 16.29 3.60 12.40
CA MET A 1 15.51 4.08 11.23
C MET A 1 14.11 3.51 11.36
N ALA A 2 13.07 4.29 11.10
CA ALA A 2 11.69 3.78 11.08
C ALA A 2 11.51 2.83 9.88
N THR A 3 10.81 1.72 10.10
CA THR A 3 10.45 0.70 9.11
C THR A 3 9.44 1.24 8.08
N LEU A 4 9.24 0.50 6.98
CA LEU A 4 8.22 0.85 5.97
C LEU A 4 6.85 1.07 6.62
N PHE A 5 6.41 0.13 7.46
CA PHE A 5 5.08 0.17 8.05
C PHE A 5 4.93 1.31 9.04
N GLU A 6 5.96 1.63 9.83
CA GLU A 6 5.95 2.80 10.71
C GLU A 6 5.79 4.10 9.91
N LYS A 7 6.52 4.22 8.78
CA LYS A 7 6.40 5.38 7.88
C LYS A 7 5.00 5.48 7.27
N LEU A 8 4.43 4.34 6.85
CA LEU A 8 3.07 4.30 6.30
C LEU A 8 2.03 4.63 7.37
N THR A 9 2.13 4.10 8.59
CA THR A 9 1.20 4.45 9.66
C THR A 9 1.23 5.93 9.99
N LEU A 10 2.41 6.56 10.03
CA LEU A 10 2.55 7.99 10.27
C LEU A 10 1.94 8.83 9.14
N PHE A 11 2.01 8.35 7.91
CA PHE A 11 1.41 9.03 6.76
C PHE A 11 -0.12 8.88 6.73
N LEU A 12 -0.62 7.70 7.09
CA LEU A 12 -2.05 7.37 7.02
C LEU A 12 -2.85 7.89 8.23
N ASP A 13 -2.17 8.19 9.34
CA ASP A 13 -2.81 8.66 10.56
C ASP A 13 -3.67 9.90 10.30
N GLY A 14 -4.96 9.79 10.58
CA GLY A 14 -5.95 10.84 10.36
C GLY A 14 -6.37 11.09 8.90
N THR A 15 -5.84 10.36 7.92
CA THR A 15 -6.21 10.54 6.49
C THR A 15 -6.98 9.36 5.91
N HIS A 16 -6.59 8.13 6.24
CA HIS A 16 -7.13 6.91 5.65
C HIS A 16 -7.32 5.81 6.69
N GLU A 17 -8.27 4.91 6.44
CA GLU A 17 -8.43 3.73 7.27
C GLU A 17 -7.35 2.69 6.91
N PHE A 18 -6.71 2.13 7.93
CA PHE A 18 -5.72 1.08 7.74
C PHE A 18 -5.75 0.05 8.87
N ARG A 19 -5.30 -1.16 8.55
CA ARG A 19 -5.16 -2.27 9.49
C ARG A 19 -3.78 -2.89 9.35
N TYR A 20 -3.06 -3.02 10.46
CA TYR A 20 -1.78 -3.71 10.49
C TYR A 20 -1.91 -5.11 11.11
N ILE A 21 -1.54 -6.13 10.34
CA ILE A 21 -1.58 -7.56 10.71
C ILE A 21 -0.14 -8.00 11.00
N ARG A 22 0.21 -8.02 12.29
CA ARG A 22 1.58 -8.31 12.74
C ARG A 22 2.10 -9.70 12.33
N GLY A 23 1.25 -10.73 12.38
CA GLY A 23 1.66 -12.13 12.13
C GLY A 23 2.17 -12.36 10.71
N ASP A 24 1.56 -11.69 9.73
CA ASP A 24 1.87 -11.85 8.31
C ASP A 24 2.76 -10.72 7.76
N HIS A 25 3.25 -9.83 8.63
CA HIS A 25 3.95 -8.60 8.25
C HIS A 25 3.22 -7.85 7.13
N ARG A 26 1.92 -7.62 7.32
CA ARG A 26 0.99 -7.14 6.30
C ARG A 26 0.23 -5.93 6.79
N MET A 27 0.03 -4.96 5.92
CA MET A 27 -0.82 -3.80 6.12
C MET A 27 -1.90 -3.78 5.06
N GLU A 28 -3.12 -3.48 5.46
CA GLU A 28 -4.25 -3.22 4.57
C GLU A 28 -4.63 -1.75 4.70
N VAL A 29 -4.88 -1.09 3.58
CA VAL A 29 -5.21 0.33 3.52
C VAL A 29 -6.41 0.53 2.61
N TRP A 30 -7.40 1.28 3.08
CA TRP A 30 -8.57 1.68 2.31
C TRP A 30 -8.41 3.15 1.92
N LEU A 31 -8.43 3.44 0.61
CA LEU A 31 -8.30 4.82 0.11
C LEU A 31 -9.58 5.62 0.34
N CYS A 32 -10.73 4.96 0.34
CA CYS A 32 -11.98 5.59 0.75
C CYS A 32 -12.87 4.64 1.55
N ALA A 33 -13.73 5.20 2.40
CA ALA A 33 -14.66 4.42 3.23
C ALA A 33 -15.66 3.56 2.41
N LYS A 34 -15.77 3.77 1.09
CA LYS A 34 -16.64 3.02 0.18
C LYS A 34 -15.91 1.97 -0.65
N GLU A 35 -14.59 1.85 -0.54
CA GLU A 35 -13.83 0.82 -1.25
C GLU A 35 -14.11 -0.56 -0.67
N ALA A 36 -14.47 -1.51 -1.55
CA ALA A 36 -14.77 -2.87 -1.15
C ALA A 36 -13.52 -3.71 -0.83
N LEU A 37 -12.36 -3.36 -1.40
CA LEU A 37 -11.12 -4.11 -1.28
C LEU A 37 -9.96 -3.19 -0.91
N PRO A 38 -9.15 -3.53 0.12
CA PRO A 38 -8.00 -2.73 0.50
C PRO A 38 -6.84 -2.90 -0.46
N ILE A 39 -5.96 -1.90 -0.49
CA ILE A 39 -4.57 -2.08 -0.90
C ILE A 39 -3.87 -2.88 0.19
N VAL A 40 -3.15 -3.92 -0.22
CA VAL A 40 -2.38 -4.76 0.68
C VAL A 40 -0.90 -4.51 0.46
N VAL A 41 -0.17 -4.20 1.53
CA VAL A 41 1.29 -4.06 1.55
C VAL A 41 1.84 -5.15 2.47
N SER A 42 2.58 -6.10 1.92
CA SER A 42 3.20 -7.21 2.65
C SER A 42 4.72 -7.10 2.61
N SER A 43 5.39 -7.37 3.72
CA SER A 43 6.85 -7.48 3.79
C SER A 43 7.24 -8.94 3.84
N ILE A 44 7.95 -9.42 2.82
CA ILE A 44 8.43 -10.80 2.72
C ILE A 44 9.93 -10.81 2.98
N GLY A 45 10.34 -11.04 4.23
CA GLY A 45 11.74 -10.97 4.62
C GLY A 45 12.24 -9.52 4.76
N SER A 46 13.56 -9.33 4.66
CA SER A 46 14.22 -8.08 5.06
C SER A 46 14.16 -6.95 4.03
N SER A 47 13.83 -7.23 2.78
CA SER A 47 14.00 -6.25 1.69
C SER A 47 13.02 -6.41 0.55
N ARG A 48 12.07 -7.34 0.64
CA ARG A 48 11.10 -7.60 -0.43
C ARG A 48 9.71 -7.22 0.06
N TYR A 49 9.04 -6.39 -0.72
CA TYR A 49 7.71 -5.89 -0.42
C TYR A 49 6.79 -6.23 -1.58
N ILE A 50 5.62 -6.75 -1.26
CA ILE A 50 4.55 -6.98 -2.22
C ILE A 50 3.46 -5.97 -1.95
N VAL A 51 3.04 -5.25 -2.98
CA VAL A 51 1.90 -4.35 -2.92
C VAL A 51 0.85 -4.85 -3.89
N SER A 52 -0.38 -5.07 -3.44
CA SER A 52 -1.47 -5.51 -4.30
C SER A 52 -2.73 -4.69 -4.12
N SER A 53 -3.43 -4.43 -5.21
CA SER A 53 -4.76 -3.81 -5.23
C SER A 53 -5.60 -4.46 -6.32
N GLY A 54 -6.68 -5.14 -5.94
CA GLY A 54 -7.47 -5.96 -6.86
C GLY A 54 -6.60 -7.01 -7.57
N ASN A 55 -6.51 -6.91 -8.89
CA ASN A 55 -5.71 -7.82 -9.73
C ASN A 55 -4.27 -7.33 -9.98
N LEU A 56 -3.91 -6.15 -9.48
CA LEU A 56 -2.56 -5.60 -9.64
C LEU A 56 -1.68 -6.08 -8.49
N VAL A 57 -0.49 -6.58 -8.82
CA VAL A 57 0.54 -7.00 -7.86
C VAL A 57 1.88 -6.44 -8.29
N TYR A 58 2.55 -5.75 -7.38
CA TYR A 58 3.86 -5.15 -7.58
C TYR A 58 4.84 -5.66 -6.54
N GLU A 59 6.05 -5.97 -7.00
CA GLU A 59 7.15 -6.38 -6.15
C GLU A 59 8.23 -5.30 -6.11
N LEU A 60 8.72 -4.99 -4.91
CA LEU A 60 9.68 -3.93 -4.65
C LEU A 60 10.78 -4.47 -3.74
N THR A 61 12.04 -4.22 -4.09
CA THR A 61 13.23 -4.81 -3.42
C THR A 61 14.01 -3.84 -2.53
N GLU A 62 13.49 -2.63 -2.31
CA GLU A 62 14.09 -1.61 -1.45
C GLU A 62 13.02 -0.85 -0.68
N GLU A 63 13.22 -0.65 0.63
CA GLU A 63 12.25 0.03 1.50
C GLU A 63 11.92 1.45 1.04
N ALA A 64 12.95 2.24 0.70
CA ALA A 64 12.76 3.63 0.29
C ALA A 64 12.00 3.73 -1.05
N ARG A 65 12.27 2.81 -1.98
CA ARG A 65 11.52 2.72 -3.25
C ARG A 65 10.10 2.24 -3.01
N ALA A 66 9.92 1.26 -2.14
CA ALA A 66 8.60 0.74 -1.77
C ALA A 66 7.72 1.86 -1.20
N TYR A 67 8.25 2.61 -0.24
CA TYR A 67 7.55 3.76 0.35
C TYR A 67 7.15 4.80 -0.71
N ARG A 68 8.10 5.25 -1.55
CA ARG A 68 7.81 6.25 -2.59
C ARG A 68 6.83 5.74 -3.64
N TYR A 69 6.94 4.48 -4.04
CA TYR A 69 6.05 3.87 -5.01
C TYR A 69 4.63 3.77 -4.46
N ILE A 70 4.49 3.32 -3.21
CA ILE A 70 3.20 3.21 -2.52
C ILE A 70 2.51 4.58 -2.50
N LEU A 71 3.22 5.62 -2.03
CA LEU A 71 2.72 7.00 -2.04
C LEU A 71 2.34 7.48 -3.44
N ARG A 72 3.21 7.25 -4.44
CA ARG A 72 3.02 7.79 -5.78
C ARG A 72 1.87 7.13 -6.53
N VAL A 73 1.78 5.81 -6.49
CA VAL A 73 0.86 5.07 -7.33
C VAL A 73 -0.51 5.01 -6.67
N PHE A 74 -0.55 4.65 -5.40
CA PHE A 74 -1.83 4.38 -4.75
C PHE A 74 -2.45 5.60 -4.09
N PHE A 75 -1.65 6.57 -3.65
CA PHE A 75 -2.21 7.77 -2.99
C PHE A 75 -2.32 8.99 -3.91
N ASN A 76 -1.64 9.04 -5.07
CA ASN A 76 -2.05 10.00 -6.11
C ASN A 76 -3.29 9.54 -6.89
N MET A 77 -3.68 8.26 -6.78
CA MET A 77 -4.97 7.79 -7.33
C MET A 77 -6.17 8.47 -6.65
N ASP A 78 -6.00 8.99 -5.44
CA ASP A 78 -7.05 9.74 -4.71
C ASP A 78 -7.42 11.07 -5.40
N GLY A 79 -6.57 11.57 -6.32
CA GLY A 79 -6.86 12.72 -7.19
C GLY A 79 -7.50 12.35 -8.53
N THR A 80 -7.55 11.07 -8.90
CA THR A 80 -8.10 10.57 -10.16
C THR A 80 -8.90 9.31 -9.91
N SER A 81 -10.14 9.49 -9.46
CA SER A 81 -11.22 8.54 -9.75
C SER A 81 -11.38 8.46 -11.28
N THR A 82 -10.63 7.60 -11.96
CA THR A 82 -10.93 7.23 -13.35
C THR A 82 -10.34 5.87 -13.68
N ASP A 83 -11.24 4.90 -13.86
CA ASP A 83 -11.12 3.63 -14.59
C ASP A 83 -9.70 3.21 -15.01
N TYR A 84 -9.06 2.34 -14.22
CA TYR A 84 -7.91 1.60 -14.71
C TYR A 84 -8.39 0.41 -15.55
N LYS A 85 -8.11 0.50 -16.85
CA LYS A 85 -8.31 -0.58 -17.81
C LYS A 85 -7.35 -1.74 -17.51
N TYR A 86 -7.94 -2.92 -17.39
CA TYR A 86 -7.29 -4.23 -17.35
C TYR A 86 -6.16 -4.34 -18.37
N ILE A 87 -4.95 -4.69 -17.94
CA ILE A 87 -3.92 -5.20 -18.85
C ILE A 87 -3.67 -6.65 -18.44
N MET A 88 -4.02 -7.54 -19.38
CA MET A 88 -3.82 -8.98 -19.35
C MET A 88 -2.34 -9.34 -19.37
#